data_AF-A0A821UGA1-F1
#
_entry.id   AF-A0A821UGA1-F1
#
_cell.length_a   1.000
_cell.length_b   1.000
_cell.length_c   1.000
_cell.angle_alpha   90.00
_cell.angle_beta   90.00
_cell.angle_gamma   90.00
#
_symmetry.space_group_name_H-M   'P 1'
#
loop_
_entity.id
_entity.type
_entity.pdbx_description
1 polymer ?
#
loop_
_entity_poly.entity_id
_entity_poly.type
_entity_poly.pdbx_seq_one_letter_code
_entity_poly.pdbx_strand_id
1 'polypeptide(L)'
;MYNEALVLIEDLCVLITNLPLNHYGMPSPDRPDTDLVNTDLQREKQYDHGNLATIIVSNEPLLTAEQKNIYDRIMLAVSAEQGCADIYFGLTKKDVRKLAYELTIKFNLSRPVSWDDREMPGEEWFCL
;
A
#
# COMPACT_ATOMS: atom_id res chain seq x y z
N MET A 1 -24.09 -10.85 13.76
CA MET A 1 -24.67 -11.42 12.52
C MET A 1 -24.12 -10.59 11.38
N TYR A 2 -23.37 -11.19 10.46
CA TYR A 2 -22.77 -10.49 9.32
C TYR A 2 -23.86 -10.16 8.30
N ASN A 3 -24.00 -8.88 7.92
CA ASN A 3 -25.01 -8.42 6.98
C ASN A 3 -24.34 -7.85 5.73
N GLU A 4 -24.12 -8.72 4.74
CA GLU A 4 -23.50 -8.39 3.45
C GLU A 4 -24.17 -7.22 2.73
N ALA A 5 -25.50 -7.11 2.83
CA ALA A 5 -26.23 -6.01 2.20
C ALA A 5 -25.86 -4.66 2.82
N LEU A 6 -25.63 -4.63 4.15
CA LEU A 6 -25.26 -3.40 4.85
C LEU A 6 -23.81 -2.98 4.54
N VAL A 7 -22.91 -3.95 4.34
CA VAL A 7 -21.53 -3.72 3.89
C VAL A 7 -21.51 -3.10 2.50
N LEU A 8 -22.23 -3.67 1.54
CA LEU A 8 -22.31 -3.14 0.17
C LEU A 8 -22.90 -1.72 0.11
N ILE A 9 -23.89 -1.43 0.96
CA ILE A 9 -24.48 -0.09 1.08
C ILE A 9 -23.45 0.89 1.66
N GLU A 10 -22.70 0.50 2.70
CA GLU A 10 -21.65 1.35 3.26
C GLU A 10 -20.53 1.61 2.25
N ASP A 11 -20.09 0.59 1.51
CA ASP A 11 -19.05 0.72 0.50
C ASP A 11 -19.49 1.67 -0.63
N LEU A 12 -20.75 1.59 -1.06
CA LEU A 12 -21.30 2.52 -2.04
C LEU A 12 -21.38 3.95 -1.50
N CYS A 13 -21.76 4.12 -0.23
CA CYS A 13 -21.76 5.44 0.41
C CYS A 13 -20.34 6.01 0.50
N VAL A 14 -19.37 5.23 0.97
CA VAL A 14 -17.96 5.65 1.01
C VAL A 14 -17.45 5.98 -0.40
N LEU A 15 -17.80 5.18 -1.41
CA LEU A 15 -17.44 5.47 -2.80
C LEU A 15 -18.03 6.80 -3.29
N ILE A 16 -19.27 7.13 -2.95
CA ILE A 16 -19.92 8.34 -3.50
C ILE A 16 -19.59 9.59 -2.68
N THR A 17 -19.50 9.48 -1.36
CA THR A 17 -19.45 10.62 -0.44
C THR A 17 -18.20 10.66 0.44
N ASN A 18 -17.36 9.62 0.38
CA ASN A 18 -16.19 9.43 1.24
C ASN A 18 -16.51 9.47 2.75
N LEU A 19 -17.76 9.18 3.12
CA LEU A 19 -18.22 9.21 4.51
C LEU A 19 -18.87 7.86 4.86
N PRO A 20 -18.56 7.29 6.05
CA PRO A 20 -19.17 6.04 6.50
C PRO A 20 -20.63 6.26 6.91
N LEU A 21 -21.40 5.17 7.01
CA LEU A 21 -22.83 5.22 7.37
C LEU A 21 -23.06 5.88 8.74
N ASN A 22 -22.10 5.78 9.67
CA ASN A 22 -22.14 6.44 10.97
C ASN A 22 -22.29 7.97 10.87
N HIS A 23 -21.74 8.58 9.82
CA HIS A 23 -21.92 10.02 9.58
C HIS A 23 -23.37 10.40 9.26
N TYR A 24 -24.15 9.45 8.74
CA TYR A 24 -25.56 9.61 8.43
C TYR A 24 -26.48 9.10 9.56
N GLY A 25 -25.93 8.81 10.74
CA GLY A 25 -26.68 8.33 11.90
C GLY A 25 -27.07 6.85 11.84
N MET A 26 -26.46 6.06 10.94
CA MET A 26 -26.67 4.63 10.81
C MET A 26 -25.52 3.84 11.45
N PRO A 27 -25.77 2.71 12.12
CA PRO A 27 -24.70 1.90 12.71
C PRO A 27 -23.82 1.31 11.59
N SER A 28 -22.50 1.40 11.75
CA SER A 28 -21.57 0.76 10.82
C SER A 28 -21.65 -0.77 10.93
N PRO A 29 -21.61 -1.51 9.80
CA PRO A 29 -21.61 -2.96 9.76
C PRO A 29 -20.35 -3.55 10.41
N ASP A 30 -20.53 -4.68 11.09
CA ASP A 30 -19.41 -5.49 11.61
C ASP A 30 -18.64 -6.11 10.42
N ARG A 31 -17.38 -5.70 10.20
CA ARG A 31 -16.50 -6.21 9.14
C ARG A 31 -15.49 -7.21 9.71
N PRO A 32 -15.21 -8.34 9.05
CA PRO A 32 -14.03 -9.16 9.37
C PRO A 32 -12.74 -8.37 9.06
N ASP A 33 -11.70 -8.48 9.90
CA ASP A 33 -10.46 -7.68 9.83
C ASP A 33 -9.76 -7.67 8.45
N THR A 34 -10.03 -8.66 7.60
CA THR A 34 -9.50 -8.76 6.23
C THR A 34 -10.09 -7.73 5.25
N ASP A 35 -11.29 -7.19 5.48
CA ASP A 35 -11.95 -6.24 4.58
C ASP A 35 -11.58 -4.77 4.84
N LEU A 36 -11.05 -4.46 6.04
CA LEU A 36 -10.60 -3.11 6.40
C LEU A 36 -9.41 -2.68 5.53
N VAL A 37 -8.48 -3.61 5.27
CA VAL A 37 -7.31 -3.39 4.41
C VAL A 37 -7.71 -3.12 2.96
N ASN A 38 -8.81 -3.70 2.49
CA ASN A 38 -9.30 -3.48 1.12
C ASN A 38 -10.00 -2.13 1.00
N THR A 39 -10.81 -1.74 1.99
CA THR A 39 -11.59 -0.48 1.93
C THR A 39 -10.70 0.76 2.01
N ASP A 40 -9.69 0.75 2.87
CA ASP A 40 -8.74 1.86 2.98
C ASP A 40 -7.89 1.99 1.71
N LEU A 41 -7.49 0.87 1.10
CA LEU A 41 -6.77 0.88 -0.17
C LEU A 41 -7.64 1.39 -1.34
N GLN A 42 -8.93 1.04 -1.36
CA GLN A 42 -9.87 1.58 -2.34
C GLN A 42 -10.09 3.08 -2.14
N ARG A 43 -10.23 3.53 -0.89
CA ARG A 43 -10.34 4.95 -0.54
C ARG A 43 -9.10 5.73 -0.95
N GLU A 44 -7.90 5.18 -0.71
CA GLU A 44 -6.67 5.80 -1.17
C GLU A 44 -6.70 5.94 -2.68
N LYS A 45 -7.00 4.89 -3.45
CA LYS A 45 -6.98 4.95 -4.92
C LYS A 45 -8.04 5.84 -5.57
N GLN A 46 -8.96 6.42 -4.80
CA GLN A 46 -10.09 7.17 -5.32
C GLN A 46 -9.77 8.65 -5.60
N TYR A 47 -8.63 8.92 -6.22
CA TYR A 47 -8.25 10.27 -6.63
C TYR A 47 -8.92 10.65 -7.97
N ASP A 48 -9.22 11.93 -8.17
CA ASP A 48 -9.73 12.42 -9.46
C ASP A 48 -8.63 12.41 -10.51
N HIS A 49 -8.59 11.35 -11.31
CA HIS A 49 -7.62 11.17 -12.39
C HIS A 49 -7.68 12.29 -13.44
N GLY A 50 -8.84 12.88 -13.71
CA GLY A 50 -9.01 13.94 -14.69
C GLY A 50 -8.39 15.26 -14.21
N ASN A 51 -8.64 15.60 -12.95
CA ASN A 51 -8.04 16.78 -12.32
C ASN A 51 -6.52 16.63 -12.18
N LEU A 52 -6.05 15.46 -11.74
CA LEU A 52 -4.61 15.18 -11.61
C LEU A 52 -3.89 15.26 -12.97
N ALA A 53 -4.47 14.69 -14.04
CA ALA A 53 -3.91 14.80 -15.38
C ALA A 53 -3.83 16.25 -15.86
N THR A 54 -4.85 17.05 -15.57
CA THR A 54 -4.89 18.48 -15.91
C THR A 54 -3.79 19.26 -15.17
N ILE A 55 -3.60 18.99 -13.88
CA ILE A 55 -2.54 19.60 -13.06
C ILE A 55 -1.16 19.23 -13.60
N ILE A 56 -0.93 17.99 -14.00
CA ILE A 56 0.35 17.56 -14.57
C ILE A 56 0.62 18.33 -15.88
N VAL A 57 -0.34 18.35 -16.81
CA VAL A 57 -0.18 19.03 -18.10
C VAL A 57 0.06 20.53 -17.94
N SER A 58 -0.55 21.18 -16.95
CA SER A 58 -0.33 22.62 -16.72
C SER A 58 1.01 22.94 -16.05
N ASN A 59 1.53 22.03 -15.20
CA ASN A 59 2.72 22.29 -14.39
C ASN A 59 4.01 21.73 -14.99
N GLU A 60 3.94 20.66 -15.78
CA GLU A 60 5.10 20.07 -16.45
C GLU A 60 5.93 21.09 -17.28
N PRO A 61 5.33 22.00 -18.08
CA PRO A 61 6.09 23.01 -18.83
C PRO A 61 6.65 24.14 -17.94
N LEU A 62 6.23 24.24 -16.68
CA LEU A 62 6.71 25.24 -15.72
C LEU A 62 7.92 24.74 -14.90
N LEU A 63 8.28 23.46 -15.04
CA LEU A 63 9.40 22.87 -14.30
C LEU A 63 10.73 23.45 -14.79
N THR A 64 11.61 23.77 -13.84
CA THR A 64 13.02 24.05 -14.16
C THR A 64 13.72 22.76 -14.60
N ALA A 65 14.89 22.88 -15.25
CA ALA A 65 15.64 21.71 -15.73
C ALA A 65 15.98 20.70 -14.60
N GLU A 66 16.28 21.18 -13.39
CA GLU A 66 16.55 20.33 -12.23
C GLU A 66 15.27 19.66 -11.70
N GLN A 67 14.17 20.41 -11.63
CA GLN A 67 12.88 19.86 -11.20
C GLN A 67 12.34 18.83 -12.19
N LYS A 68 12.51 19.08 -13.49
CA LYS A 68 12.15 18.12 -14.54
C LYS A 68 12.97 16.84 -14.43
N ASN A 69 14.28 16.94 -14.16
CA ASN A 69 15.12 15.76 -13.95
C ASN A 69 14.65 14.91 -12.76
N ILE A 70 14.27 15.54 -11.65
CA ILE A 70 13.73 14.83 -10.48
C ILE A 70 12.37 14.21 -10.80
N TYR A 71 11.48 14.95 -11.46
CA TYR A 71 10.17 14.48 -11.88
C TYR A 71 10.25 13.25 -12.79
N ASP A 72 11.09 13.31 -13.82
CA ASP A 72 11.27 12.22 -14.78
C ASP A 72 11.84 10.96 -14.09
N ARG A 73 12.76 11.12 -13.12
CA ARG A 73 13.29 10.00 -12.32
C ARG A 73 12.24 9.34 -11.44
N ILE A 74 11.38 10.13 -10.79
CA ILE A 74 10.28 9.61 -9.97
C ILE A 74 9.26 8.89 -10.86
N MET A 75 8.88 9.48 -11.99
CA MET A 75 7.96 8.88 -12.94
C MET A 75 8.50 7.57 -13.53
N LEU A 76 9.80 7.50 -13.83
CA LEU A 76 10.46 6.25 -14.23
C LEU A 76 10.43 5.19 -13.13
N ALA A 77 10.71 5.54 -11.88
CA ALA A 77 10.66 4.60 -10.76
C ALA A 77 9.25 4.06 -10.49
N VAL A 78 8.22 4.92 -10.63
CA VAL A 78 6.81 4.56 -10.47
C VAL A 78 6.32 3.69 -11.63
N SER A 79 6.67 4.02 -12.87
CA SER A 79 6.23 3.28 -14.07
C SER A 79 6.95 1.94 -14.26
N ALA A 80 8.17 1.79 -13.73
CA ALA A 80 8.94 0.56 -13.83
C ALA A 80 8.47 -0.55 -12.85
N GLU A 81 7.40 -0.34 -12.06
CA GLU A 81 7.05 -1.23 -10.92
C GLU A 81 8.23 -1.49 -9.96
N GLN A 82 9.26 -0.63 -10.01
CA GLN A 82 10.47 -0.74 -9.19
C GLN A 82 10.22 -0.30 -7.74
N GLY A 83 8.98 0.09 -7.44
CA GLY A 83 8.47 0.61 -6.17
C GLY A 83 8.47 -0.35 -4.99
N CYS A 84 9.32 -1.37 -4.96
CA CYS A 84 9.62 -2.07 -3.70
C CYS A 84 11.11 -2.02 -3.34
N ALA A 85 12.03 -2.02 -4.31
CA ALA A 85 13.46 -2.12 -4.01
C ALA A 85 14.03 -0.82 -3.42
N ASP A 86 13.56 0.34 -3.87
CA ASP A 86 14.02 1.63 -3.34
C ASP A 86 13.34 2.02 -2.01
N ILE A 87 12.17 1.44 -1.67
CA ILE A 87 11.50 1.72 -0.39
C ILE A 87 12.26 1.09 0.80
N TYR A 88 12.93 -0.05 0.59
CA TYR A 88 13.74 -0.69 1.62
C TYR A 88 15.17 -0.12 1.72
N PHE A 89 15.34 1.20 1.57
CA PHE A 89 16.66 1.86 1.62
C PHE A 89 17.67 1.30 0.59
N GLY A 90 17.20 0.87 -0.59
CA GLY A 90 18.02 0.24 -1.62
C GLY A 90 18.35 -1.24 -1.36
N LEU A 91 17.73 -1.86 -0.36
CA LEU A 91 17.86 -3.30 -0.10
C LEU A 91 16.89 -4.09 -1.00
N THR A 92 17.39 -5.17 -1.60
CA THR A 92 16.54 -6.06 -2.37
C THR A 92 15.61 -6.84 -1.44
N LYS A 93 14.51 -7.40 -1.96
CA LYS A 93 13.61 -8.32 -1.22
C LYS A 93 14.39 -9.48 -0.55
N LYS A 94 15.55 -9.86 -1.09
CA LYS A 94 16.42 -10.88 -0.51
C LYS A 94 17.21 -10.36 0.68
N ASP A 95 17.72 -9.13 0.60
CA ASP A 95 18.51 -8.52 1.66
C ASP A 95 17.64 -8.18 2.88
N VAL A 96 16.41 -7.73 2.65
CA VAL A 96 15.42 -7.52 3.73
C VAL A 96 15.12 -8.82 4.48
N ARG A 97 15.00 -9.94 3.76
CA ARG A 97 14.78 -11.28 4.36
C ARG A 97 15.97 -11.71 5.20
N LYS A 98 17.19 -11.56 4.70
CA LYS A 98 18.42 -11.85 5.46
C LYS A 98 18.51 -11.00 6.72
N LEU A 99 18.25 -9.70 6.60
CA LEU A 99 18.26 -8.79 7.74
C LEU A 99 17.23 -9.21 8.80
N ALA A 100 16.02 -9.60 8.39
CA ALA A 100 15.01 -10.10 9.32
C ALA A 100 15.49 -11.35 10.07
N TYR A 101 16.13 -12.30 9.39
CA TYR A 101 16.72 -13.49 10.03
C TYR A 101 17.80 -13.12 11.04
N GLU A 102 18.74 -12.27 10.66
CA GLU A 102 19.81 -11.79 11.55
C GLU A 102 19.27 -11.09 12.80
N LEU A 103 18.21 -10.28 12.65
CA LEU A 103 17.54 -9.64 13.78
C LEU A 103 16.88 -10.67 14.69
N THR A 104 16.23 -11.72 14.17
CA THR A 104 15.66 -12.76 15.03
C THR A 104 16.71 -13.49 15.85
N ILE A 105 17.89 -13.75 15.29
CA ILE A 105 19.02 -14.33 16.04
C ILE A 105 19.51 -13.34 17.10
N LYS A 106 19.76 -12.08 16.70
CA LYS A 106 20.31 -11.04 17.58
C LYS A 106 19.42 -10.74 18.78
N PHE A 107 18.11 -10.74 18.59
CA PHE A 107 17.12 -10.45 19.63
C PHE A 107 16.51 -11.72 20.24
N ASN A 108 17.01 -12.90 19.89
CA ASN A 108 16.54 -14.21 20.37
C ASN A 108 15.02 -14.40 20.22
N LEU A 109 14.47 -13.95 19.08
CA LEU A 109 13.06 -14.03 18.76
C LEU A 109 12.71 -15.43 18.22
N SER A 110 11.54 -15.92 18.57
CA SER A 110 11.04 -17.21 18.07
C SER A 110 10.80 -17.12 16.57
N ARG A 111 11.35 -18.07 15.80
CA ARG A 111 11.27 -18.10 14.34
C ARG A 111 10.86 -19.49 13.84
N PRO A 112 10.20 -19.59 12.68
CA PRO A 112 9.89 -20.87 12.07
C PRO A 112 11.16 -21.64 11.71
N VAL A 113 11.16 -22.96 11.93
CA VAL A 113 12.28 -23.85 11.58
C VAL A 113 12.63 -23.76 10.09
N SER A 114 11.64 -23.48 9.23
CA SER A 114 11.80 -23.28 7.79
C SER A 114 12.68 -22.07 7.40
N TRP A 115 13.05 -21.22 8.35
CA TRP A 115 13.98 -20.12 8.15
C TRP A 115 15.43 -20.54 8.37
N ASP A 116 15.68 -21.51 9.25
CA ASP A 116 17.04 -22.00 9.54
C ASP A 116 17.61 -22.80 8.37
N ASP A 117 16.77 -23.51 7.60
CA ASP A 117 17.21 -24.25 6.41
C ASP A 117 17.75 -23.35 5.28
N ARG A 118 17.33 -22.09 5.25
CA ARG A 118 17.69 -21.12 4.19
C ARG A 118 18.41 -19.88 4.72
N GLU A 119 18.65 -19.81 6.03
CA GLU A 119 19.15 -18.64 6.74
C GLU A 119 18.41 -17.34 6.38
N MET A 120 17.13 -17.46 5.98
CA MET A 120 16.26 -16.35 5.62
C MET A 120 14.79 -16.81 5.52
N PRO A 121 13.81 -15.91 5.76
CA PRO A 121 12.40 -16.17 5.52
C PRO A 121 12.10 -16.66 4.10
N GLY A 122 11.10 -17.53 3.97
CA GLY A 122 10.58 -17.96 2.66
C GLY A 122 9.96 -16.81 1.86
N GLU A 123 9.71 -17.00 0.57
CA GLU A 123 9.05 -15.98 -0.27
C GLU A 123 7.63 -15.66 0.19
N GLU A 124 6.97 -16.63 0.83
CA GLU A 124 5.67 -16.50 1.52
C GLU A 124 5.66 -15.40 2.59
N TRP A 125 6.82 -14.98 3.13
CA TRP A 125 6.94 -13.93 4.15
C TRP A 125 6.40 -12.58 3.69
N PHE A 126 6.50 -12.27 2.39
CA PHE A 126 5.98 -11.01 1.83
C PHE A 126 4.56 -11.14 1.26
N CYS A 127 3.96 -12.33 1.32
CA CYS A 127 2.64 -12.63 0.76
C CYS A 127 1.52 -12.72 1.80
N LEU A 128 1.78 -12.28 3.04
CA LEU A 128 0.78 -12.15 4.11
C LEU A 128 0.18 -10.75 4.16
#